data_AF-A0A954VSI1-F1
#
_entry.id   AF-A0A954VSI1-F1
#
_cell.length_a   1.000
_cell.length_b   1.000
_cell.length_c   1.000
_cell.angle_alpha   90.00
_cell.angle_beta   90.00
_cell.angle_gamma   90.00
#
_symmetry.space_group_name_H-M   'P 1'
#
loop_
_entity.id
_entity.type
_entity.pdbx_description
1 polymer ?
#
loop_
_entity_poly.entity_id
_entity_poly.type
_entity_poly.pdbx_seq_one_letter_code
_entity_poly.pdbx_strand_id
1 'polypeptide(L)'
;MTLRHWNGGSVIAHRQRLMAMVIAILSVGVAGPIQAEAIVAKADTSRAAKEAAIQDIPFASLTPEAQQKIQAVVSKPSMFRRMPVNVIDCDPELYRFLIRNPEVVVNIWQLMGITKVSTVRTGPYTLDASDGMGTDSKVELVFGNNDTHLIYCDGMYEGPLFRKPLQGKCVLLLKSGYVQREDGRWHITSRLDVFVEVENVAVDVLAKTLHPLLGKSADTNFQESIKFLERISRTAEANDDGMDHLAGRLDVQPDIKSQFSQITQKVFDQGQERLARQTVPVDATVPTVVQQR
;
A
#
# COMPACT_ATOMS: atom_id res chain seq x y z
N MET A 1 34.57 41.90 1.10
CA MET A 1 33.36 41.34 1.76
C MET A 1 33.05 40.02 1.07
N THR A 2 33.57 38.94 1.63
CA THR A 2 33.62 37.60 1.01
C THR A 2 32.66 36.69 1.75
N LEU A 3 31.65 36.17 1.03
CA LEU A 3 30.67 35.23 1.55
C LEU A 3 31.31 33.83 1.68
N ARG A 4 31.26 33.31 2.90
CA ARG A 4 31.74 31.98 3.29
C ARG A 4 30.87 30.89 2.67
N HIS A 5 31.54 29.89 2.09
CA HIS A 5 31.00 28.58 1.75
C HIS A 5 30.34 27.90 2.96
N TRP A 6 29.17 27.30 2.75
CA TRP A 6 28.59 26.31 3.66
C TRP A 6 28.51 24.97 2.92
N ASN A 7 29.38 24.04 3.34
CA ASN A 7 29.40 22.64 2.93
C ASN A 7 28.36 21.87 3.76
N GLY A 8 27.37 21.28 3.09
CA GLY A 8 26.35 20.41 3.68
C GLY A 8 26.28 19.04 3.02
N GLY A 9 27.43 18.45 2.69
CA GLY A 9 27.54 17.03 2.35
C GLY A 9 27.84 16.22 3.61
N SER A 10 27.20 15.03 3.73
CA SER A 10 27.47 13.97 4.73
C SER A 10 26.43 13.77 5.85
N VAL A 11 25.16 13.52 5.51
CA VAL A 11 24.27 12.71 6.37
C VAL A 11 23.38 11.71 5.57
N ILE A 12 23.18 11.91 4.26
CA ILE A 12 22.21 11.12 3.46
C ILE A 12 22.81 9.83 2.85
N ALA A 13 24.14 9.66 2.86
CA ALA A 13 24.81 8.65 2.03
C ALA A 13 25.14 7.29 2.71
N HIS A 14 24.77 7.06 3.98
CA HIS A 14 25.26 5.86 4.72
C HIS A 14 24.18 4.87 5.18
N ARG A 15 22.91 5.06 4.81
CA ARG A 15 21.81 4.12 5.17
C ARG A 15 21.09 3.44 3.99
N GLN A 16 21.51 3.68 2.75
CA GLN A 16 20.86 3.12 1.54
C GLN A 16 21.39 1.74 1.10
N ARG A 17 22.09 0.98 1.95
CA ARG A 17 22.84 -0.23 1.53
C ARG A 17 22.17 -1.59 1.78
N LEU A 18 20.90 -1.68 2.20
CA LEU A 18 20.32 -2.97 2.65
C LEU A 18 18.82 -3.18 2.36
N MET A 19 18.24 -2.59 1.30
CA MET A 19 16.84 -2.83 0.92
C MET A 19 16.75 -3.29 -0.53
N ALA A 20 16.80 -4.61 -0.73
CA ALA A 20 16.46 -5.27 -1.98
C ALA A 20 15.55 -6.46 -1.64
N MET A 21 14.44 -6.55 -2.38
CA MET A 21 13.27 -7.43 -2.20
C MET A 21 12.33 -6.99 -1.06
N VAL A 22 11.15 -6.46 -1.38
CA VAL A 22 9.87 -7.19 -1.51
C VAL A 22 9.13 -6.45 -2.62
N ILE A 23 9.39 -6.95 -3.83
CA ILE A 23 8.85 -6.62 -5.14
C ILE A 23 7.76 -5.51 -5.16
N ALA A 24 8.19 -4.31 -5.59
CA ALA A 24 7.43 -3.22 -6.21
C ALA A 24 6.19 -2.58 -5.53
N ILE A 25 5.67 -3.11 -4.43
CA ILE A 25 4.59 -2.47 -3.65
C ILE A 25 5.08 -1.96 -2.28
N LEU A 26 6.34 -2.22 -1.93
CA LEU A 26 6.89 -1.94 -0.60
C LEU A 26 8.23 -1.19 -0.62
N SER A 27 8.43 -0.21 -1.50
CA SER A 27 9.65 0.61 -1.54
C SER A 27 9.43 1.95 -0.84
N VAL A 28 9.79 2.03 0.45
CA VAL A 28 9.66 3.20 1.33
C VAL A 28 10.69 4.30 1.05
N GLY A 29 10.17 5.54 1.02
CA GLY A 29 10.89 6.76 1.38
C GLY A 29 10.48 7.25 2.78
N VAL A 30 11.45 7.67 3.58
CA VAL A 30 11.30 8.12 4.98
C VAL A 30 10.78 9.56 5.07
N ALA A 31 9.76 9.84 5.90
CA ALA A 31 9.53 11.18 6.44
C ALA A 31 8.74 11.20 7.78
N GLY A 32 9.40 11.69 8.84
CA GLY A 32 8.80 12.30 10.06
C GLY A 32 8.43 11.37 11.22
N PRO A 33 8.49 11.85 12.49
CA PRO A 33 8.05 11.07 13.65
C PRO A 33 6.52 10.93 13.63
N ILE A 34 6.03 9.70 13.86
CA ILE A 34 4.61 9.34 13.75
C ILE A 34 4.04 9.11 15.15
N GLN A 35 2.88 9.71 15.45
CA GLN A 35 2.06 9.34 16.61
C GLN A 35 1.65 7.88 16.51
N ALA A 36 1.78 7.12 17.60
CA ALA A 36 1.47 5.71 17.65
C ALA A 36 -0.05 5.48 17.64
N GLU A 37 -0.57 4.91 16.56
CA GLU A 37 -1.90 4.27 16.52
C GLU A 37 -1.80 2.76 16.80
N ALA A 38 -2.91 2.18 17.24
CA ALA A 38 -2.96 0.85 17.82
C ALA A 38 -2.68 -0.25 16.79
N ILE A 39 -1.48 -0.85 16.86
CA ILE A 39 -1.20 -2.13 16.20
C ILE A 39 -2.10 -3.20 16.83
N VAL A 40 -3.09 -3.67 16.08
CA VAL A 40 -4.10 -4.63 16.58
C VAL A 40 -3.50 -6.04 16.71
N ALA A 41 -2.57 -6.40 15.82
CA ALA A 41 -1.85 -7.67 15.88
C ALA A 41 -0.40 -7.50 15.37
N LYS A 42 0.54 -8.23 15.98
CA LYS A 42 1.97 -8.24 15.60
C LYS A 42 2.19 -9.04 14.32
N ALA A 43 3.35 -8.81 13.68
CA ALA A 43 3.80 -9.64 12.56
C ALA A 43 3.92 -11.12 12.96
N ASP A 44 3.64 -12.02 12.03
CA ASP A 44 3.65 -13.47 12.26
C ASP A 44 4.31 -14.20 11.08
N THR A 45 5.12 -15.20 11.38
CA THR A 45 5.80 -16.07 10.40
C THR A 45 5.53 -17.55 10.69
N SER A 46 4.57 -17.86 11.56
CA SER A 46 4.24 -19.20 12.00
C SER A 46 3.63 -20.02 10.87
N ARG A 47 3.81 -21.34 10.97
CA ARG A 47 3.18 -22.30 10.06
C ARG A 47 1.66 -22.19 10.08
N ALA A 48 1.06 -21.97 11.25
CA ALA A 48 -0.38 -21.82 11.41
C ALA A 48 -0.90 -20.56 10.69
N ALA A 49 -0.22 -19.42 10.82
CA ALA A 49 -0.59 -18.21 10.09
C ALA A 49 -0.47 -18.39 8.57
N LYS A 50 0.57 -19.10 8.11
CA LYS A 50 0.76 -19.45 6.71
C LYS A 50 -0.40 -20.30 6.18
N GLU A 51 -0.74 -21.37 6.89
CA GLU A 51 -1.83 -22.28 6.49
C GLU A 51 -3.17 -21.55 6.45
N ALA A 52 -3.46 -20.69 7.43
CA ALA A 52 -4.65 -19.84 7.43
C ALA A 52 -4.65 -18.85 6.25
N ALA A 53 -3.51 -18.22 5.93
CA ALA A 53 -3.39 -17.33 4.78
C ALA A 53 -3.64 -18.07 3.44
N ILE A 54 -3.18 -19.32 3.31
CA ILE A 54 -3.43 -20.14 2.11
C ILE A 54 -4.92 -20.49 1.99
N GLN A 55 -5.59 -20.79 3.11
CA GLN A 55 -7.03 -21.06 3.13
C GLN A 55 -7.88 -19.85 2.73
N ASP A 56 -7.38 -18.63 3.00
CA ASP A 56 -8.03 -17.38 2.63
C ASP A 56 -7.89 -17.04 1.12
N ILE A 57 -7.06 -17.78 0.35
CA ILE A 57 -6.90 -17.56 -1.09
C ILE A 57 -8.12 -18.11 -1.84
N PRO A 58 -8.79 -17.30 -2.69
CA PRO A 58 -10.01 -17.70 -3.39
C PRO A 58 -9.70 -18.54 -4.64
N PHE A 59 -9.01 -19.68 -4.49
CA PHE A 59 -8.56 -20.52 -5.60
C PHE A 59 -9.68 -20.88 -6.59
N ALA A 60 -10.87 -21.20 -6.08
CA ALA A 60 -12.02 -21.57 -6.91
C ALA A 60 -12.48 -20.46 -7.88
N SER A 61 -12.13 -19.20 -7.60
CA SER A 61 -12.48 -18.04 -8.42
C SER A 61 -11.37 -17.62 -9.39
N LEU A 62 -10.22 -18.32 -9.39
CA LEU A 62 -9.08 -18.01 -10.25
C LEU A 62 -9.16 -18.78 -11.58
N THR A 63 -8.56 -18.24 -12.64
CA THR A 63 -8.35 -19.01 -13.88
C THR A 63 -7.40 -20.18 -13.65
N PRO A 64 -7.41 -21.23 -14.48
CA PRO A 64 -6.46 -22.33 -14.36
C PRO A 64 -4.99 -21.89 -14.35
N GLU A 65 -4.61 -20.93 -15.21
CA GLU A 65 -3.21 -20.44 -15.21
C GLU A 65 -2.88 -19.69 -13.92
N ALA A 66 -3.81 -18.86 -13.42
CA ALA A 66 -3.65 -18.16 -12.16
C ALA A 66 -3.53 -19.13 -10.98
N GLN A 67 -4.37 -20.15 -10.91
CA GLN A 67 -4.28 -21.20 -9.88
C GLN A 67 -2.89 -21.84 -9.89
N GLN A 68 -2.37 -22.21 -11.06
CA GLN A 68 -1.07 -22.85 -11.18
C GLN A 68 0.06 -21.93 -10.69
N LYS A 69 0.10 -20.67 -11.14
CA LYS A 69 1.11 -19.69 -10.72
C LYS A 69 1.08 -19.47 -9.20
N ILE A 70 -0.09 -19.23 -8.64
CA ILE A 70 -0.25 -18.96 -7.21
C ILE A 70 0.14 -20.19 -6.39
N GLN A 71 -0.31 -21.38 -6.78
CA GLN A 71 -0.02 -22.64 -6.08
C GLN A 71 1.48 -22.95 -6.07
N ALA A 72 2.21 -22.65 -7.15
CA ALA A 72 3.65 -22.84 -7.23
C ALA A 72 4.38 -22.09 -6.10
N VAL A 73 4.00 -20.83 -5.85
CA VAL A 73 4.63 -19.99 -4.82
C VAL A 73 4.17 -20.39 -3.41
N VAL A 74 2.85 -20.53 -3.17
CA VAL A 74 2.32 -20.65 -1.80
C VAL A 74 2.47 -22.05 -1.19
N SER A 75 2.68 -23.09 -2.01
CA SER A 75 2.82 -24.47 -1.54
C SER A 75 4.13 -24.70 -0.78
N LYS A 76 5.23 -24.14 -1.28
CA LYS A 76 6.57 -24.26 -0.69
C LYS A 76 7.34 -22.95 -0.83
N PRO A 77 6.85 -21.85 -0.24
CA PRO A 77 7.54 -20.59 -0.31
C PRO A 77 8.89 -20.71 0.38
N SER A 78 9.90 -20.03 -0.15
CA SER A 78 11.15 -19.80 0.57
C SER A 78 10.87 -19.07 1.88
N MET A 79 9.87 -18.18 1.89
CA MET A 79 9.51 -17.35 3.04
C MET A 79 8.02 -17.04 3.12
N PHE A 80 7.52 -16.94 4.35
CA PHE A 80 6.18 -16.42 4.62
C PHE A 80 6.24 -15.33 5.68
N ARG A 81 5.45 -14.27 5.48
CA ARG A 81 5.26 -13.21 6.47
C ARG A 81 3.86 -12.63 6.41
N ARG A 82 3.18 -12.66 7.56
CA ARG A 82 2.00 -11.86 7.86
C ARG A 82 2.44 -10.53 8.49
N MET A 83 2.11 -9.42 7.85
CA MET A 83 2.39 -8.08 8.37
C MET A 83 1.51 -7.76 9.58
N PRO A 84 1.91 -6.81 10.44
CA PRO A 84 1.04 -6.29 11.50
C PRO A 84 -0.26 -5.75 10.92
N VAL A 85 -1.36 -5.94 11.65
CA VAL A 85 -2.66 -5.40 11.25
C VAL A 85 -2.67 -3.90 11.50
N ASN A 86 -3.01 -3.12 10.48
CA ASN A 86 -3.14 -1.67 10.54
C ASN A 86 -4.61 -1.27 10.45
N VAL A 87 -4.98 -0.20 11.15
CA VAL A 87 -6.29 0.43 11.06
C VAL A 87 -6.06 1.89 10.71
N ILE A 88 -6.76 2.38 9.69
CA ILE A 88 -6.66 3.77 9.23
C ILE A 88 -8.04 4.40 9.02
N ASP A 89 -8.11 5.72 9.18
CA ASP A 89 -9.25 6.52 8.70
C ASP A 89 -9.10 6.75 7.19
N CYS A 90 -9.93 6.12 6.36
CA CYS A 90 -9.83 6.28 4.91
C CYS A 90 -11.15 5.95 4.23
N ASP A 91 -11.48 6.71 3.17
CA ASP A 91 -12.67 6.41 2.37
C ASP A 91 -12.55 5.04 1.68
N PRO A 92 -13.55 4.14 1.79
CA PRO A 92 -13.47 2.79 1.22
C PRO A 92 -13.29 2.75 -0.30
N GLU A 93 -13.86 3.69 -1.04
CA GLU A 93 -13.77 3.72 -2.49
C GLU A 93 -12.40 4.19 -2.95
N LEU A 94 -11.91 5.28 -2.36
CA LEU A 94 -10.55 5.79 -2.58
C LEU A 94 -9.49 4.74 -2.21
N TYR A 95 -9.63 4.09 -1.06
CA TYR A 95 -8.73 3.03 -0.64
C TYR A 95 -8.64 1.89 -1.67
N ARG A 96 -9.80 1.37 -2.11
CA ARG A 96 -9.84 0.29 -3.11
C ARG A 96 -9.27 0.74 -4.46
N PHE A 97 -9.55 1.97 -4.86
CA PHE A 97 -8.99 2.56 -6.08
C PHE A 97 -7.47 2.59 -6.03
N LEU A 98 -6.87 3.08 -4.95
CA LEU A 98 -5.41 3.19 -4.83
C LEU A 98 -4.70 1.83 -4.76
N ILE A 99 -5.34 0.80 -4.20
CA ILE A 99 -4.81 -0.58 -4.23
C ILE A 99 -4.79 -1.15 -5.64
N ARG A 100 -5.84 -0.89 -6.43
CA ARG A 100 -5.97 -1.43 -7.80
C ARG A 100 -5.19 -0.60 -8.83
N ASN A 101 -4.84 0.62 -8.47
CA ASN A 101 -4.07 1.56 -9.27
C ASN A 101 -2.81 2.03 -8.52
N PRO A 102 -1.89 1.11 -8.16
CA PRO A 102 -0.71 1.45 -7.36
C PRO A 102 0.23 2.42 -8.09
N GLU A 103 0.17 2.53 -9.41
CA GLU A 103 0.91 3.53 -10.18
C GLU A 103 0.50 4.96 -9.84
N VAL A 104 -0.74 5.20 -9.37
CA VAL A 104 -1.17 6.51 -8.89
C VAL A 104 -0.39 6.86 -7.63
N VAL A 105 -0.30 5.94 -6.69
CA VAL A 105 0.47 6.12 -5.44
C VAL A 105 1.95 6.37 -5.74
N VAL A 106 2.54 5.56 -6.61
CA VAL A 106 3.94 5.71 -7.05
C VAL A 106 4.16 7.05 -7.71
N ASN A 107 3.27 7.49 -8.60
CA ASN A 107 3.44 8.74 -9.30
C ASN A 107 3.29 9.96 -8.38
N ILE A 108 2.39 9.92 -7.38
CA ILE A 108 2.34 10.95 -6.34
C ILE A 108 3.68 11.04 -5.60
N TRP A 109 4.29 9.91 -5.24
CA TRP A 109 5.62 9.92 -4.61
C TRP A 109 6.71 10.47 -5.52
N GLN A 110 6.65 10.20 -6.83
CA GLN A 110 7.58 10.77 -7.80
C GLN A 110 7.43 12.29 -7.87
N LEU A 111 6.19 12.79 -7.90
CA LEU A 111 5.89 14.23 -7.87
C LEU A 111 6.38 14.91 -6.59
N MET A 112 6.42 14.18 -5.47
CA MET A 112 6.98 14.62 -4.19
C MET A 112 8.52 14.52 -4.13
N GLY A 113 9.16 13.83 -5.09
CA GLY A 113 10.61 13.62 -5.11
C GLY A 113 11.13 12.66 -4.03
N ILE A 114 10.26 11.79 -3.48
CA ILE A 114 10.61 10.89 -2.36
C ILE A 114 10.87 9.44 -2.77
N THR A 115 10.74 9.12 -4.06
CA THR A 115 10.95 7.76 -4.57
C THR A 115 11.73 7.73 -5.88
N LYS A 116 12.43 6.62 -6.10
CA LYS A 116 12.98 6.23 -7.41
C LYS A 116 12.14 5.16 -8.10
N VAL A 117 11.10 4.69 -7.42
CA VAL A 117 10.22 3.66 -7.96
C VAL A 117 9.52 4.20 -9.18
N SER A 118 9.41 3.37 -10.20
CA SER A 118 8.63 3.65 -11.39
C SER A 118 7.73 2.45 -11.70
N THR A 119 6.59 2.76 -12.31
CA THR A 119 5.60 1.76 -12.73
C THR A 119 5.05 2.15 -14.08
N VAL A 120 4.83 1.16 -14.94
CA VAL A 120 4.21 1.32 -16.25
C VAL A 120 3.07 0.32 -16.36
N ARG A 121 1.84 0.79 -16.56
CA ARG A 121 0.67 -0.06 -16.78
C ARG A 121 0.79 -0.72 -18.16
N THR A 122 0.93 -2.04 -18.19
CA THR A 122 1.13 -2.84 -19.42
C THR A 122 -0.13 -3.55 -19.90
N GLY A 123 -1.17 -3.59 -19.06
CA GLY A 123 -2.47 -4.16 -19.36
C GLY A 123 -3.47 -3.83 -18.25
N PRO A 124 -4.75 -4.23 -18.35
CA PRO A 124 -5.79 -3.82 -17.39
C PRO A 124 -5.47 -4.15 -15.93
N TYR A 125 -4.74 -5.25 -15.69
CA TYR A 125 -4.39 -5.73 -14.37
C TYR A 125 -2.89 -5.95 -14.19
N THR A 126 -2.06 -5.50 -15.14
CA THR A 126 -0.62 -5.76 -15.14
C THR A 126 0.20 -4.47 -15.19
N LEU A 127 1.28 -4.47 -14.43
CA LEU A 127 2.24 -3.36 -14.34
C LEU A 127 3.66 -3.92 -14.45
N ASP A 128 4.52 -3.23 -15.18
CA ASP A 128 5.96 -3.36 -15.00
C ASP A 128 6.39 -2.34 -13.94
N ALA A 129 7.28 -2.74 -13.04
CA ALA A 129 7.73 -1.92 -11.93
C ALA A 129 9.22 -2.07 -11.67
N SER A 130 9.89 -0.95 -11.40
CA SER A 130 11.31 -0.88 -11.05
C SER A 130 11.47 -0.14 -9.73
N ASP A 131 12.36 -0.59 -8.85
CA ASP A 131 12.69 0.13 -7.61
C ASP A 131 13.81 1.19 -7.80
N GLY A 132 14.42 1.25 -8.99
CA GLY A 132 15.54 2.13 -9.29
C GLY A 132 16.83 1.80 -8.53
N MET A 133 16.87 0.63 -7.88
CA MET A 133 17.96 0.12 -7.03
C MET A 133 18.38 -1.31 -7.40
N GLY A 134 17.88 -1.83 -8.53
CA GLY A 134 18.26 -3.11 -9.12
C GLY A 134 17.16 -4.16 -9.14
N THR A 135 15.98 -3.88 -8.59
CA THR A 135 14.81 -4.77 -8.70
C THR A 135 13.90 -4.33 -9.83
N ASP A 136 13.65 -5.23 -10.77
CA ASP A 136 12.63 -5.09 -11.81
C ASP A 136 11.61 -6.22 -11.68
N SER A 137 10.34 -5.93 -11.92
CA SER A 137 9.27 -6.90 -11.74
C SER A 137 8.06 -6.64 -12.61
N LYS A 138 7.36 -7.73 -12.91
CA LYS A 138 5.98 -7.71 -13.40
C LYS A 138 5.06 -7.95 -12.22
N VAL A 139 4.02 -7.14 -12.13
CA VAL A 139 2.99 -7.19 -11.08
C VAL A 139 1.65 -7.44 -11.76
N GLU A 140 0.89 -8.40 -11.25
CA GLU A 140 -0.40 -8.83 -11.77
C GLU A 140 -1.44 -8.84 -10.64
N LEU A 141 -2.51 -8.06 -10.74
CA LEU A 141 -3.69 -8.20 -9.88
C LEU A 141 -4.50 -9.41 -10.37
N VAL A 142 -4.29 -10.55 -9.73
CA VAL A 142 -4.86 -11.85 -10.15
C VAL A 142 -6.32 -12.00 -9.71
N PHE A 143 -6.66 -11.44 -8.55
CA PHE A 143 -8.03 -11.42 -8.04
C PHE A 143 -8.27 -10.15 -7.23
N GLY A 144 -9.47 -9.59 -7.34
CA GLY A 144 -9.87 -8.43 -6.56
C GLY A 144 -11.38 -8.37 -6.37
N ASN A 145 -11.83 -8.32 -5.12
CA ASN A 145 -13.21 -7.98 -4.77
C ASN A 145 -13.19 -6.81 -3.75
N ASN A 146 -14.24 -6.67 -2.93
CA ASN A 146 -14.34 -5.58 -1.97
C ASN A 146 -13.32 -5.67 -0.85
N ASP A 147 -13.00 -6.87 -0.37
CA ASP A 147 -12.25 -7.10 0.88
C ASP A 147 -10.96 -7.91 0.67
N THR A 148 -10.71 -8.37 -0.54
CA THR A 148 -9.65 -9.32 -0.88
C THR A 148 -8.99 -8.92 -2.20
N HIS A 149 -7.67 -8.75 -2.16
CA HIS A 149 -6.85 -8.55 -3.36
C HIS A 149 -5.68 -9.53 -3.32
N LEU A 150 -5.55 -10.31 -4.40
CA LEU A 150 -4.48 -11.26 -4.62
C LEU A 150 -3.60 -10.73 -5.74
N ILE A 151 -2.34 -10.46 -5.43
CA ILE A 151 -1.37 -9.91 -6.38
C ILE A 151 -0.24 -10.92 -6.53
N TYR A 152 0.10 -11.23 -7.77
CA TYR A 152 1.26 -12.03 -8.12
C TYR A 152 2.35 -11.11 -8.67
N CYS A 153 3.59 -11.32 -8.24
CA CYS A 153 4.73 -10.63 -8.80
C CYS A 153 5.80 -11.62 -9.27
N ASP A 154 6.40 -11.34 -10.42
CA ASP A 154 7.55 -12.07 -10.96
C ASP A 154 8.65 -11.07 -11.26
N GLY A 155 9.80 -11.20 -10.62
CA GLY A 155 10.85 -10.21 -10.73
C GLY A 155 12.24 -10.77 -10.58
N MET A 156 13.20 -9.90 -10.86
CA MET A 156 14.60 -10.16 -10.58
C MET A 156 15.22 -9.00 -9.84
N TYR A 157 16.26 -9.32 -9.09
CA TYR A 157 17.17 -8.34 -8.52
C TYR A 157 18.56 -8.54 -9.08
N GLU A 158 19.13 -7.48 -9.64
CA GLU A 158 20.53 -7.38 -10.00
C GLU A 158 21.14 -6.14 -9.34
N GLY A 159 22.06 -6.34 -8.41
CA GLY A 159 22.65 -5.24 -7.66
C GLY A 159 23.70 -5.71 -6.65
N PRO A 160 24.30 -4.77 -5.91
CA PRO A 160 25.53 -5.02 -5.13
C PRO A 160 25.34 -6.02 -3.98
N LEU A 161 24.11 -6.36 -3.60
CA LEU A 161 23.84 -7.29 -2.51
C LEU A 161 24.16 -8.75 -2.89
N PHE A 162 24.08 -9.11 -4.18
CA PHE A 162 24.31 -10.46 -4.66
C PHE A 162 25.24 -10.47 -5.88
N ARG A 163 26.11 -11.49 -5.95
CA ARG A 163 27.05 -11.65 -7.08
C ARG A 163 26.39 -12.16 -8.37
N LYS A 164 25.19 -12.71 -8.27
CA LYS A 164 24.40 -13.22 -9.39
C LYS A 164 23.00 -12.61 -9.32
N PRO A 165 22.34 -12.39 -10.47
CA PRO A 165 20.94 -12.00 -10.49
C PRO A 165 20.09 -12.99 -9.69
N LEU A 166 19.15 -12.45 -8.94
CA LEU A 166 18.25 -13.22 -8.11
C LEU A 166 16.84 -13.15 -8.65
N GLN A 167 16.30 -14.30 -9.08
CA GLN A 167 14.92 -14.40 -9.53
C GLN A 167 14.02 -14.72 -8.35
N GLY A 168 12.88 -14.06 -8.28
CA GLY A 168 11.93 -14.22 -7.21
C GLY A 168 10.50 -14.04 -7.67
N LYS A 169 9.63 -14.85 -7.08
CA LYS A 169 8.18 -14.79 -7.27
C LYS A 169 7.54 -14.46 -5.94
N CYS A 170 6.48 -13.67 -5.97
CA CYS A 170 5.78 -13.23 -4.78
C CYS A 170 4.28 -13.37 -4.96
N VAL A 171 3.59 -13.80 -3.91
CA VAL A 171 2.14 -13.70 -3.79
C VAL A 171 1.82 -12.85 -2.59
N LEU A 172 1.03 -11.80 -2.83
CA LEU A 172 0.52 -10.88 -1.83
C LEU A 172 -0.98 -11.11 -1.69
N LEU A 173 -1.44 -11.45 -0.50
CA LEU A 173 -2.86 -11.52 -0.15
C LEU A 173 -3.18 -10.39 0.81
N LEU A 174 -3.88 -9.37 0.31
CA LEU A 174 -4.38 -8.26 1.10
C LEU A 174 -5.83 -8.53 1.49
N LYS A 175 -6.11 -8.52 2.79
CA LYS A 175 -7.45 -8.57 3.38
C LYS A 175 -7.79 -7.24 4.00
N SER A 176 -8.98 -6.74 3.73
CA SER A 176 -9.48 -5.44 4.19
C SER A 176 -10.83 -5.57 4.90
N GLY A 177 -10.99 -4.93 6.05
CA GLY A 177 -12.26 -4.81 6.76
C GLY A 177 -12.71 -3.36 6.82
N TYR A 178 -14.01 -3.10 6.68
CA TYR A 178 -14.57 -1.74 6.62
C TYR A 178 -15.62 -1.56 7.71
N VAL A 179 -15.44 -0.57 8.56
CA VAL A 179 -16.39 -0.22 9.62
C VAL A 179 -16.65 1.28 9.58
N GLN A 180 -17.90 1.68 9.41
CA GLN A 180 -18.28 3.07 9.58
C GLN A 180 -18.53 3.36 11.06
N ARG A 181 -17.94 4.42 11.59
CA ARG A 181 -18.16 4.89 12.96
C ARG A 181 -19.39 5.79 13.04
N GLU A 182 -19.83 6.05 14.26
CA GLU A 182 -20.94 6.96 14.58
C GLU A 182 -20.72 8.38 14.03
N ASP A 183 -19.47 8.84 13.91
CA ASP A 183 -19.10 10.13 13.32
C ASP A 183 -19.17 10.16 11.78
N GLY A 184 -19.53 9.03 11.15
CA GLY A 184 -19.60 8.86 9.70
C GLY A 184 -18.24 8.62 9.03
N ARG A 185 -17.12 8.60 9.77
CA ARG A 185 -15.80 8.21 9.23
C ARG A 185 -15.68 6.69 9.11
N TRP A 186 -14.88 6.26 8.15
CA TRP A 186 -14.60 4.86 7.90
C TRP A 186 -13.27 4.44 8.50
N HIS A 187 -13.29 3.36 9.28
CA HIS A 187 -12.11 2.61 9.71
C HIS A 187 -11.88 1.46 8.75
N ILE A 188 -10.68 1.45 8.14
CA ILE A 188 -10.24 0.35 7.29
C ILE A 188 -9.17 -0.45 8.02
N THR A 189 -9.46 -1.70 8.31
CA THR A 189 -8.50 -2.67 8.84
C THR A 189 -7.81 -3.37 7.69
N SER A 190 -6.48 -3.42 7.66
CA SER A 190 -5.69 -4.04 6.59
C SER A 190 -4.75 -5.11 7.14
N ARG A 191 -4.76 -6.30 6.53
CA ARG A 191 -3.83 -7.41 6.81
C ARG A 191 -3.19 -7.87 5.50
N LEU A 192 -1.87 -7.87 5.44
CA LEU A 192 -1.11 -8.34 4.28
C LEU A 192 -0.37 -9.62 4.61
N ASP A 193 -0.61 -10.67 3.85
CA ASP A 193 0.13 -11.92 3.86
C ASP A 193 1.04 -11.99 2.62
N VAL A 194 2.32 -12.30 2.83
CA VAL A 194 3.35 -12.29 1.79
C VAL A 194 4.01 -13.67 1.72
N PHE A 195 3.98 -14.27 0.55
CA PHE A 195 4.67 -15.51 0.21
C PHE A 195 5.76 -15.18 -0.81
N VAL A 196 7.00 -15.55 -0.53
CA VAL A 196 8.11 -15.33 -1.44
C VAL A 196 8.76 -16.66 -1.78
N GLU A 197 8.93 -16.91 -3.07
CA GLU A 197 9.77 -17.95 -3.62
C GLU A 197 10.99 -17.30 -4.27
N VAL A 198 12.17 -17.80 -3.95
CA VAL A 198 13.43 -17.29 -4.50
C VAL A 198 14.21 -18.46 -5.08
N GLU A 199 14.60 -18.33 -6.34
CA GLU A 199 15.25 -19.41 -7.07
C GLU A 199 16.75 -19.49 -6.78
N ASN A 200 17.27 -20.72 -6.69
CA ASN A 200 18.70 -21.02 -6.65
C ASN A 200 19.49 -20.32 -5.52
N VAL A 201 18.85 -20.00 -4.40
CA VAL A 201 19.49 -19.41 -3.22
C VAL A 201 19.93 -20.46 -2.23
N ALA A 202 21.19 -20.37 -1.80
CA ALA A 202 21.70 -21.19 -0.72
C ALA A 202 20.95 -20.90 0.60
N VAL A 203 20.60 -21.94 1.35
CA VAL A 203 19.85 -21.85 2.63
C VAL A 203 20.51 -20.85 3.60
N ASP A 204 21.83 -20.83 3.66
CA ASP A 204 22.60 -19.91 4.50
C ASP A 204 22.39 -18.43 4.12
N VAL A 205 22.26 -18.12 2.83
CA VAL A 205 21.98 -16.77 2.32
C VAL A 205 20.54 -16.37 2.65
N LEU A 206 19.60 -17.30 2.50
CA LEU A 206 18.20 -17.09 2.85
C LEU A 206 18.07 -16.75 4.34
N ALA A 207 18.71 -17.53 5.21
CA ALA A 207 18.59 -17.38 6.66
C ALA A 207 19.33 -16.16 7.23
N LYS A 208 20.52 -15.82 6.71
CA LYS A 208 21.39 -14.77 7.29
C LYS A 208 21.21 -13.40 6.64
N THR A 209 20.79 -13.36 5.38
CA THR A 209 20.70 -12.10 4.61
C THR A 209 19.24 -11.74 4.31
N LEU A 210 18.46 -12.64 3.72
CA LEU A 210 17.11 -12.32 3.25
C LEU A 210 16.07 -12.27 4.38
N HIS A 211 16.02 -13.30 5.24
CA HIS A 211 15.06 -13.38 6.36
C HIS A 211 15.04 -12.11 7.25
N PRO A 212 16.19 -11.60 7.74
CA PRO A 212 16.18 -10.42 8.61
C PRO A 212 15.74 -9.13 7.91
N LEU A 213 16.10 -8.97 6.63
CA LEU A 213 15.80 -7.76 5.85
C LEU A 213 14.31 -7.67 5.52
N LEU A 214 13.74 -8.78 5.07
CA LEU A 214 12.34 -8.89 4.70
C LEU A 214 11.41 -8.84 5.92
N GLY A 215 11.94 -9.05 7.12
CA GLY A 215 11.19 -8.93 8.36
C GLY A 215 10.74 -7.51 8.65
N LYS A 216 11.52 -6.75 9.42
CA LYS A 216 11.10 -5.42 9.89
C LYS A 216 10.94 -4.41 8.74
N SER A 217 11.70 -4.55 7.66
CA SER A 217 11.57 -3.62 6.54
C SER A 217 10.20 -3.76 5.88
N ALA A 218 9.73 -4.98 5.61
CA ALA A 218 8.43 -5.16 4.97
C ALA A 218 7.28 -4.70 5.86
N ASP A 219 7.38 -4.89 7.19
CA ASP A 219 6.39 -4.36 8.14
C ASP A 219 6.30 -2.84 8.06
N THR A 220 7.45 -2.16 8.20
CA THR A 220 7.53 -0.70 8.13
C THR A 220 7.01 -0.23 6.78
N ASN A 221 7.38 -0.91 5.69
CA ASN A 221 6.96 -0.51 4.37
C ASN A 221 5.46 -0.61 4.19
N PHE A 222 4.84 -1.69 4.66
CA PHE A 222 3.40 -1.84 4.63
C PHE A 222 2.70 -0.78 5.49
N GLN A 223 3.20 -0.54 6.70
CA GLN A 223 2.66 0.47 7.61
C GLN A 223 2.70 1.88 7.00
N GLU A 224 3.83 2.28 6.42
CA GLU A 224 3.99 3.60 5.83
C GLU A 224 3.16 3.75 4.54
N SER A 225 3.06 2.72 3.71
CA SER A 225 2.19 2.74 2.53
C SER A 225 0.72 2.92 2.91
N ILE A 226 0.22 2.19 3.92
CA ILE A 226 -1.17 2.29 4.36
C ILE A 226 -1.46 3.65 5.00
N LYS A 227 -0.56 4.18 5.85
CA LYS A 227 -0.68 5.55 6.38
C LYS A 227 -0.63 6.62 5.29
N PHE A 228 0.09 6.37 4.20
CA PHE A 228 0.09 7.29 3.08
C PHE A 228 -1.29 7.35 2.40
N LEU A 229 -1.99 6.21 2.26
CA LEU A 229 -3.35 6.20 1.72
C LEU A 229 -4.32 7.00 2.59
N GLU A 230 -4.19 6.88 3.91
CA GLU A 230 -4.92 7.70 4.87
C GLU A 230 -4.66 9.19 4.66
N ARG A 231 -3.41 9.61 4.48
CA ARG A 231 -3.07 11.02 4.24
C ARG A 231 -3.69 11.53 2.94
N ILE A 232 -3.71 10.72 1.88
CA ILE A 232 -4.42 11.06 0.63
C ILE A 232 -5.90 11.26 0.94
N SER A 233 -6.54 10.32 1.64
CA SER A 233 -7.96 10.41 1.96
C SER A 233 -8.28 11.63 2.82
N ARG A 234 -7.51 11.91 3.87
CA ARG A 234 -7.68 13.10 4.71
C ARG A 234 -7.49 14.40 3.91
N THR A 235 -6.57 14.40 2.94
CA THR A 235 -6.37 15.55 2.06
C THR A 235 -7.56 15.73 1.11
N ALA A 236 -8.06 14.64 0.52
CA ALA A 236 -9.24 14.67 -0.34
C ALA A 236 -10.50 15.14 0.41
N GLU A 237 -10.66 14.80 1.69
CA GLU A 237 -11.77 15.30 2.51
C GLU A 237 -11.77 16.84 2.68
N ALA A 238 -10.63 17.51 2.53
CA ALA A 238 -10.45 18.90 2.96
C ALA A 238 -9.96 19.86 1.86
N ASN A 239 -9.43 19.36 0.74
CA ASN A 239 -8.73 20.17 -0.25
C ASN A 239 -9.00 19.69 -1.69
N ASP A 240 -10.18 20.00 -2.19
CA ASP A 240 -10.65 19.64 -3.54
C ASP A 240 -9.72 20.19 -4.63
N ASP A 241 -9.50 21.51 -4.66
CA ASP A 241 -8.62 22.19 -5.62
C ASP A 241 -7.20 21.57 -5.67
N GLY A 242 -6.65 21.22 -4.50
CA GLY A 242 -5.35 20.59 -4.40
C GLY A 242 -5.31 19.18 -4.98
N MET A 243 -6.38 18.40 -4.78
CA MET A 243 -6.51 17.06 -5.35
C MET A 243 -6.72 17.09 -6.86
N ASP A 244 -7.49 18.05 -7.37
CA ASP A 244 -7.68 18.23 -8.81
C ASP A 244 -6.39 18.66 -9.51
N HIS A 245 -5.65 19.60 -8.91
CA HIS A 245 -4.33 19.98 -9.42
C HIS A 245 -3.34 18.80 -9.38
N LEU A 246 -3.39 17.98 -8.31
CA LEU A 246 -2.60 16.75 -8.23
C LEU A 246 -2.97 15.77 -9.36
N ALA A 247 -4.26 15.50 -9.56
CA ALA A 247 -4.77 14.61 -10.59
C ALA A 247 -4.30 15.04 -11.99
N GLY A 248 -4.34 16.34 -12.29
CA GLY A 248 -3.83 16.90 -13.55
C GLY A 248 -2.36 16.59 -13.81
N ARG A 249 -1.55 16.58 -12.74
CA ARG A 249 -0.09 16.35 -12.80
C ARG A 249 0.32 14.87 -12.83
N LEU A 250 -0.60 13.93 -12.59
CA LEU A 250 -0.23 12.52 -12.60
C LEU A 250 0.34 12.12 -13.96
N ASP A 251 1.19 11.10 -14.01
CA ASP A 251 1.62 10.49 -15.28
C ASP A 251 1.13 9.04 -15.32
N VAL A 252 -0.18 8.90 -15.54
CA VAL A 252 -0.92 7.63 -15.60
C VAL A 252 -1.95 7.71 -16.73
N GLN A 253 -2.60 6.59 -17.04
CA GLN A 253 -3.60 6.54 -18.11
C GLN A 253 -4.75 7.55 -17.88
N PRO A 254 -5.29 8.19 -18.94
CA PRO A 254 -6.27 9.26 -18.79
C PRO A 254 -7.56 8.87 -18.06
N ASP A 255 -8.02 7.64 -18.24
CA ASP A 255 -9.19 7.08 -17.55
C ASP A 255 -8.91 6.91 -16.05
N ILE A 256 -7.72 6.45 -15.67
CA ILE A 256 -7.28 6.33 -14.27
C ILE A 256 -7.20 7.71 -13.61
N LYS A 257 -6.66 8.72 -14.32
CA LYS A 257 -6.69 10.12 -13.85
C LYS A 257 -8.10 10.60 -13.59
N SER A 258 -9.01 10.37 -14.53
CA SER A 258 -10.39 10.82 -14.42
C SER A 258 -11.11 10.16 -13.25
N GLN A 259 -10.91 8.84 -13.07
CA GLN A 259 -11.45 8.11 -11.92
C GLN A 259 -10.89 8.64 -10.60
N PHE A 260 -9.60 8.94 -10.53
CA PHE A 260 -8.99 9.50 -9.32
C PHE A 260 -9.65 10.83 -8.93
N SER A 261 -9.77 11.78 -9.86
CA SER A 261 -10.42 13.09 -9.63
C SER A 261 -11.89 12.93 -9.21
N GLN A 262 -12.65 12.05 -9.88
CA GLN A 262 -14.06 11.77 -9.51
C GLN A 262 -14.19 11.24 -8.08
N ILE A 263 -13.33 10.31 -7.69
CA ILE A 263 -13.38 9.71 -6.35
C ILE A 263 -12.96 10.75 -5.31
N THR A 264 -11.92 11.56 -5.57
CA THR A 264 -11.48 12.57 -4.61
C THR A 264 -12.52 13.67 -4.41
N GLN A 265 -13.22 14.09 -5.48
CA GLN A 265 -14.36 15.00 -5.38
C GLN A 265 -15.46 14.42 -4.49
N LYS A 266 -15.82 13.15 -4.71
CA LYS A 266 -16.84 12.48 -3.90
C LYS A 266 -16.45 12.42 -2.42
N VAL A 267 -15.19 12.13 -2.13
CA VAL A 267 -14.65 12.12 -0.76
C VAL A 267 -14.73 13.52 -0.14
N PHE A 268 -14.44 14.57 -0.92
CA PHE A 268 -14.60 15.96 -0.48
C PHE A 268 -16.06 16.27 -0.13
N ASP A 269 -17.00 15.96 -1.02
CA ASP A 269 -18.44 16.22 -0.83
C ASP A 269 -18.96 15.52 0.44
N GLN A 270 -18.60 14.24 0.64
CA GLN A 270 -18.91 13.49 1.85
C GLN A 270 -18.28 14.11 3.11
N GLY A 271 -17.07 14.65 2.99
CA GLY A 271 -16.40 15.42 4.03
C GLY A 271 -17.22 16.64 4.45
N GLN A 272 -17.66 17.45 3.48
CA GLN A 272 -18.49 18.63 3.70
C GLN A 272 -19.84 18.27 4.33
N GLU A 273 -20.50 17.21 3.87
CA GLU A 273 -21.75 16.75 4.46
C GLU A 273 -21.60 16.36 5.92
N ARG A 274 -20.52 15.68 6.31
CA ARG A 274 -20.28 15.33 7.71
C ARG A 274 -20.06 16.56 8.57
N LEU A 275 -19.28 17.54 8.08
CA LEU A 275 -19.07 18.80 8.80
C LEU A 275 -20.39 19.56 8.99
N ALA A 276 -21.25 19.58 7.97
CA ALA A 276 -22.58 20.16 8.05
C ALA A 276 -23.45 19.45 9.10
N ARG A 277 -23.44 18.12 9.16
CA ARG A 277 -24.21 17.35 10.16
C ARG A 277 -23.72 17.58 11.59
N GLN A 278 -22.42 17.79 11.78
CA GLN A 278 -21.83 18.06 13.10
C GLN A 278 -22.08 19.49 13.61
N THR A 279 -22.42 20.42 12.73
CA THR A 279 -22.65 21.84 13.07
C THR A 279 -24.12 22.18 13.34
N VAL A 280 -25.07 21.25 13.14
CA VAL A 280 -26.49 21.43 13.50
C VAL A 280 -26.68 21.19 15.00
N PRO A 281 -27.14 22.19 15.79
CA PRO A 281 -27.38 22.02 17.22
C PRO A 281 -28.51 21.03 17.51
N VAL A 282 -28.29 20.14 18.48
CA VAL A 282 -29.25 19.12 18.94
C VAL A 282 -30.57 19.72 19.47
N ASP A 283 -30.60 21.01 19.82
CA ASP A 283 -31.79 21.69 20.38
C ASP A 283 -32.84 22.13 19.34
N ALA A 284 -32.61 21.97 18.03
CA ALA A 284 -33.54 22.45 17.00
C ALA A 284 -34.75 21.54 16.74
N THR A 285 -34.92 20.43 17.46
CA THR A 285 -35.97 19.41 17.19
C THR A 285 -36.95 19.15 18.33
N VAL A 286 -37.11 20.06 19.30
CA VAL A 286 -38.25 19.97 20.25
C VAL A 286 -39.47 20.70 19.67
N PRO A 287 -40.53 20.02 19.21
CA PRO A 287 -41.78 20.69 18.87
C PRO A 287 -42.39 21.28 20.14
N THR A 288 -42.54 22.60 20.17
CA THR A 288 -43.25 23.31 21.22
C THR A 288 -44.69 22.80 21.29
N VAL A 289 -44.99 21.97 22.28
CA VAL A 289 -46.37 21.60 22.61
C VAL A 289 -47.02 22.84 23.23
N VAL A 290 -47.79 23.57 22.41
CA VAL A 290 -48.65 24.65 22.88
C VAL A 290 -49.79 24.01 23.68
N GLN A 291 -49.70 24.06 25.01
CA GLN A 291 -50.84 23.81 25.89
C GLN A 291 -51.85 24.97 25.74
N GLN A 292 -52.96 24.71 25.05
CA GLN A 292 -54.14 25.57 25.11
C GLN A 292 -54.85 25.36 26.46
N ARG A 293 -55.18 26.47 27.11
CA ARG A 293 -56.04 26.56 28.30
C ARG A 293 -57.51 26.53 27.92
#